data_AF-A0A834M2A0-F1
#
_entry.id   AF-A0A834M2A0-F1
#
_cell.length_a   1.000
_cell.length_b   1.000
_cell.length_c   1.000
_cell.angle_alpha   90.00
_cell.angle_beta   90.00
_cell.angle_gamma   90.00
#
_symmetry.space_group_name_H-M   'P 1'
#
loop_
_entity.id
_entity.type
_entity.pdbx_description
1 polymer ?
#
loop_
_entity_poly.entity_id
_entity_poly.type
_entity_poly.pdbx_seq_one_letter_code
_entity_poly.pdbx_strand_id
1 'polypeptide(L)'
;MPRVKASPKKCIKSNLQQPANSWVFLLKGEALELSEQYTGSGTPDIVTLRHPNTGESAVFLFSPANNSVQEVLTFSDGKRSWFIDESVKSDGKMQLSTPIDPIFLVLPYLRKYCTTHALPLDQLLRDEEFPETERLLKSSGLSYLGMIADRKGDEELNAYKYNEEKTLNWLKKKTERVAEILKQKNIHINTSVAISANYVKSNKNDADNESYLRYAHGIVSEYLMDDLSQKLLKFLNLPEESSPQNLKRKSTSTPPEAKKSKIDDENKGTSSNVLDLSKPEIKPKPLTMSAKDKARAKAASGSKSISSFFKKS
;
A
#
# COMPACT_ATOMS: atom_id res chain seq x y z
N MET A 1 -54.05 10.05 -31.91
CA MET A 1 -53.89 9.54 -30.53
C MET A 1 -52.46 9.80 -30.07
N PRO A 2 -52.21 10.65 -29.06
CA PRO A 2 -50.86 10.90 -28.56
C PRO A 2 -50.45 9.82 -27.53
N ARG A 3 -49.26 9.24 -27.74
CA ARG A 3 -48.65 8.20 -26.92
C ARG A 3 -47.98 8.86 -25.70
N VAL A 4 -48.62 8.76 -24.53
CA VAL A 4 -48.07 9.28 -23.27
C VAL A 4 -46.82 8.48 -22.90
N LYS A 5 -45.67 9.16 -22.81
CA LYS A 5 -44.43 8.59 -22.27
C LYS A 5 -44.52 8.60 -20.75
N ALA A 6 -44.77 7.45 -20.14
CA ALA A 6 -44.61 7.28 -18.70
C ALA A 6 -43.10 7.30 -18.35
N SER A 7 -42.72 8.14 -17.41
CA SER A 7 -41.39 8.17 -16.79
C SER A 7 -41.15 6.89 -15.97
N PRO A 8 -39.91 6.38 -15.89
CA PRO A 8 -39.64 5.15 -15.16
C PRO A 8 -39.86 5.38 -13.66
N LYS A 9 -40.83 4.66 -13.09
CA LYS A 9 -41.02 4.57 -11.65
C LYS A 9 -39.75 3.97 -11.05
N LYS A 10 -39.09 4.69 -10.15
CA LYS A 10 -38.03 4.15 -9.29
C LYS A 10 -38.63 3.02 -8.45
N CYS A 11 -38.44 1.78 -8.88
CA CYS A 11 -38.60 0.62 -8.02
C CYS A 11 -37.42 0.61 -7.04
N ILE A 12 -37.55 1.36 -5.94
CA ILE A 12 -36.74 1.11 -4.75
C ILE A 12 -37.37 -0.13 -4.11
N LYS A 13 -36.92 -1.31 -4.54
CA LYS A 13 -37.09 -2.52 -3.73
C LYS A 13 -36.04 -2.42 -2.62
N SER A 14 -36.38 -1.73 -1.54
CA SER A 14 -35.63 -1.77 -0.29
C SER A 14 -35.94 -3.09 0.42
N ASN A 15 -35.44 -4.20 -0.12
CA ASN A 15 -35.23 -5.41 0.65
C ASN A 15 -34.32 -6.38 -0.13
N LEU A 16 -33.03 -6.10 -0.13
CA LEU A 16 -32.05 -7.18 0.00
C LEU A 16 -31.55 -7.04 1.43
N GLN A 17 -31.90 -8.02 2.25
CA GLN A 17 -31.25 -8.30 3.50
C GLN A 17 -29.74 -8.32 3.21
N GLN A 18 -29.03 -7.21 3.50
CA GLN A 18 -27.58 -7.22 3.42
C GLN A 18 -27.14 -8.35 4.34
N PRO A 19 -26.43 -9.38 3.85
CA PRO A 19 -25.88 -10.36 4.76
C PRO A 19 -24.98 -9.59 5.73
N ALA A 20 -25.28 -9.74 7.01
CA ALA A 20 -24.53 -9.13 8.09
C ALA A 20 -23.04 -9.48 7.91
N ASN A 21 -22.20 -8.47 7.77
CA ASN A 21 -20.72 -8.56 7.81
C ASN A 21 -20.09 -9.75 7.04
N SER A 22 -20.39 -9.92 5.75
CA SER A 22 -19.61 -10.85 4.91
C SER A 22 -18.22 -10.28 4.62
N TRP A 23 -17.19 -11.12 4.67
CA TRP A 23 -15.79 -10.78 4.32
C TRP A 23 -15.34 -11.61 3.12
N VAL A 24 -14.56 -11.01 2.22
CA VAL A 24 -14.00 -11.68 1.06
C VAL A 24 -12.54 -11.96 1.37
N PHE A 25 -12.24 -13.21 1.70
CA PHE A 25 -10.94 -13.60 2.23
C PHE A 25 -10.23 -14.53 1.25
N LEU A 26 -9.03 -14.16 0.84
CA LEU A 26 -8.13 -15.02 0.09
C LEU A 26 -7.16 -15.68 1.06
N LEU A 27 -7.46 -16.91 1.47
CA LEU A 27 -6.62 -17.68 2.39
C LEU A 27 -5.55 -18.47 1.64
N LYS A 28 -4.33 -18.49 2.19
CA LYS A 28 -3.31 -19.44 1.74
C LYS A 28 -3.59 -20.80 2.39
N GLY A 29 -3.61 -21.87 1.57
CA GLY A 29 -4.01 -23.22 1.99
C GLY A 29 -3.31 -23.76 3.24
N GLU A 30 -2.06 -23.37 3.48
CA GLU A 30 -1.28 -23.71 4.69
C GLU A 30 -1.95 -23.27 6.01
N ALA A 31 -2.86 -22.27 6.00
CA ALA A 31 -3.63 -21.90 7.19
C ALA A 31 -4.71 -22.93 7.55
N LEU A 32 -5.13 -23.75 6.58
CA LEU A 32 -6.16 -24.78 6.72
C LEU A 32 -5.54 -26.18 6.87
N GLU A 33 -4.21 -26.30 6.77
CA GLU A 33 -3.51 -27.57 6.92
C GLU A 33 -3.54 -28.02 8.39
N LEU A 34 -4.22 -29.15 8.60
CA LEU A 34 -4.29 -29.84 9.88
C LEU A 34 -3.08 -30.76 9.98
N SER A 35 -2.27 -30.60 11.03
CA SER A 35 -1.27 -31.62 11.36
C SER A 35 -1.99 -32.93 11.71
N GLU A 36 -1.47 -34.07 11.26
CA GLU A 36 -2.05 -35.42 11.47
C GLU A 36 -2.35 -35.78 12.94
N GLN A 37 -1.81 -35.01 13.90
CA GLN A 37 -1.96 -35.19 15.35
C GLN A 37 -3.02 -34.28 15.99
N TYR A 38 -3.74 -33.45 15.23
CA TYR A 38 -4.69 -32.47 15.76
C TYR A 38 -6.12 -33.03 15.88
N THR A 39 -6.65 -33.07 17.11
CA THR A 39 -7.99 -33.59 17.43
C THR A 39 -9.05 -32.51 17.68
N GLY A 40 -8.73 -31.22 17.42
CA GLY A 40 -9.63 -30.08 17.62
C GLY A 40 -10.45 -29.71 16.37
N SER A 41 -11.30 -28.68 16.45
CA SER A 41 -11.95 -28.14 15.25
C SER A 41 -10.90 -27.52 14.35
N GLY A 42 -10.79 -27.99 13.11
CA GLY A 42 -9.73 -27.58 12.17
C GLY A 42 -9.87 -26.16 11.61
N THR A 43 -10.33 -25.23 12.43
CA THR A 43 -10.60 -23.84 12.08
C THR A 43 -9.43 -22.97 12.53
N PRO A 44 -8.79 -22.22 11.62
CA PRO A 44 -7.77 -21.25 12.00
C PRO A 44 -8.39 -20.14 12.85
N ASP A 45 -7.60 -19.59 13.77
CA ASP A 45 -8.06 -18.61 14.75
C ASP A 45 -7.54 -17.21 14.39
N ILE A 46 -8.40 -16.19 14.49
CA ILE A 46 -8.05 -14.81 14.18
C ILE A 46 -7.74 -14.10 15.50
N VAL A 47 -6.52 -13.60 15.64
CA VAL A 47 -6.05 -12.91 16.84
C VAL A 47 -5.48 -11.55 16.50
N THR A 48 -5.46 -10.67 17.49
CA THR A 48 -4.83 -9.34 17.39
C THR A 48 -3.50 -9.35 18.11
N LEU A 49 -2.43 -8.96 17.42
CA LEU A 49 -1.08 -8.79 17.99
C LEU A 49 -0.52 -7.42 17.62
N ARG A 50 0.59 -7.04 18.23
CA ARG A 50 1.32 -5.83 17.81
C ARG A 50 1.95 -5.99 16.44
N HIS A 51 1.79 -4.98 15.61
CA HIS A 51 2.52 -4.85 14.37
C HIS A 51 4.01 -4.61 14.66
N PRO A 52 4.95 -5.32 14.01
CA PRO A 52 6.36 -5.33 14.42
C PRO A 52 7.10 -4.00 14.19
N ASN A 53 6.61 -3.16 13.28
CA ASN A 53 7.17 -1.83 13.02
C ASN A 53 6.51 -0.74 13.88
N THR A 54 5.19 -0.55 13.73
CA THR A 54 4.44 0.54 14.38
C THR A 54 4.06 0.26 15.83
N GLY A 55 4.01 -1.00 16.25
CA GLY A 55 3.52 -1.40 17.58
C GLY A 55 2.01 -1.33 17.75
N GLU A 56 1.27 -0.93 16.72
CA GLU A 56 -0.20 -0.84 16.71
C GLU A 56 -0.87 -2.21 16.61
N SER A 57 -2.17 -2.29 16.90
CA SER A 57 -2.94 -3.53 16.76
C SER A 57 -3.05 -3.95 15.28
N ALA A 58 -2.57 -5.14 14.96
CA ALA A 58 -2.71 -5.79 13.67
C ALA A 58 -3.37 -7.17 13.81
N VAL A 59 -4.05 -7.61 12.75
CA VAL A 59 -4.79 -8.87 12.72
C VAL A 59 -3.93 -9.97 12.12
N PHE A 60 -3.84 -11.09 12.83
CA PHE A 60 -3.11 -12.29 12.42
C PHE A 60 -4.04 -13.50 12.46
N LEU A 61 -3.70 -14.50 11.66
CA LEU A 61 -4.37 -15.77 11.57
C LEU A 61 -3.39 -16.86 12.02
N PHE A 62 -3.77 -17.62 13.04
CA PHE A 62 -3.03 -18.78 13.50
C PHE A 62 -3.63 -20.04 12.92
N SER A 63 -2.75 -20.95 12.48
CA SER A 63 -3.16 -22.32 12.19
C SER A 63 -3.80 -22.98 13.43
N PRO A 64 -4.66 -24.00 13.27
CA PRO A 64 -5.32 -24.67 14.39
C PRO A 64 -4.34 -25.23 15.45
N ALA A 65 -3.14 -25.64 15.02
CA ALA A 65 -2.07 -26.12 15.89
C ALA A 65 -1.15 -25.02 16.46
N ASN A 66 -1.42 -23.75 16.13
CA ASN A 66 -0.54 -22.59 16.40
C ASN A 66 0.89 -22.73 15.88
N ASN A 67 1.10 -23.56 14.84
CA ASN A 67 2.42 -23.86 14.31
C ASN A 67 2.89 -22.79 13.30
N SER A 68 1.97 -22.34 12.46
CA SER A 68 2.18 -21.24 11.50
C SER A 68 1.31 -20.03 11.85
N VAL A 69 1.86 -18.85 11.56
CA VAL A 69 1.22 -17.54 11.69
C VAL A 69 1.15 -16.86 10.33
N GLN A 70 0.02 -16.26 10.03
CA GLN A 70 -0.20 -15.48 8.81
C GLN A 70 -0.71 -14.09 9.20
N GLU A 71 -0.22 -13.05 8.54
CA GLU A 71 -0.77 -11.71 8.68
C GLU A 71 -2.02 -11.56 7.79
N VAL A 72 -2.94 -10.69 8.20
CA VAL A 72 -4.14 -10.39 7.43
C VAL A 72 -4.06 -8.97 6.86
N LEU A 73 -3.80 -8.88 5.55
CA LEU A 73 -3.73 -7.62 4.82
C LEU A 73 -5.09 -7.27 4.22
N THR A 74 -5.50 -6.01 4.31
CA THR A 74 -6.73 -5.54 3.67
C THR A 74 -6.41 -4.77 2.40
N PHE A 75 -6.78 -5.33 1.26
CA PHE A 75 -6.82 -4.61 0.00
C PHE A 75 -8.11 -3.79 -0.09
N SER A 76 -7.97 -2.47 -0.20
CA SER A 76 -9.09 -1.57 -0.45
C SER A 76 -8.73 -0.59 -1.55
N ASP A 77 -9.49 -0.60 -2.63
CA ASP A 77 -9.38 0.35 -3.72
C ASP A 77 -10.70 1.11 -3.88
N GLY A 78 -10.61 2.38 -4.25
CA GLY A 78 -11.77 3.27 -4.32
C GLY A 78 -12.74 2.85 -5.41
N LYS A 79 -14.05 2.97 -5.12
CA LYS A 79 -15.15 2.72 -6.08
C LYS A 79 -15.20 1.27 -6.60
N ARG A 80 -15.10 0.29 -5.70
CA ARG A 80 -15.30 -1.13 -6.02
C ARG A 80 -16.43 -1.72 -5.17
N SER A 81 -17.04 -2.79 -5.67
CA SER A 81 -18.06 -3.58 -4.97
C SER A 81 -17.95 -5.04 -5.38
N TRP A 82 -18.30 -5.94 -4.47
CA TRP A 82 -18.40 -7.37 -4.77
C TRP A 82 -19.85 -7.76 -5.04
N PHE A 83 -20.08 -8.56 -6.07
CA PHE A 83 -21.33 -9.29 -6.24
C PHE A 83 -21.07 -10.71 -5.72
N ILE A 84 -21.78 -11.07 -4.64
CA ILE A 84 -21.64 -12.36 -3.96
C ILE A 84 -23.01 -13.02 -4.02
N ASP A 85 -23.15 -13.99 -4.93
CA ASP A 85 -24.41 -14.64 -5.26
C ASP A 85 -25.51 -13.60 -5.56
N GLU A 86 -26.61 -13.61 -4.81
CA GLU A 86 -27.74 -12.69 -4.93
C GLU A 86 -27.53 -11.38 -4.12
N SER A 87 -26.35 -11.12 -3.58
CA SER A 87 -26.06 -9.97 -2.72
C SER A 87 -24.96 -9.06 -3.27
N VAL A 88 -25.02 -7.78 -2.91
CA VAL A 88 -24.02 -6.78 -3.28
C VAL A 88 -23.36 -6.22 -2.02
N LYS A 89 -22.03 -6.37 -1.94
CA LYS A 89 -21.19 -5.80 -0.88
C LYS A 89 -20.51 -4.55 -1.41
N SER A 90 -20.84 -3.40 -0.83
CA SER A 90 -20.48 -2.08 -1.36
C SER A 90 -19.06 -1.60 -1.06
N ASP A 91 -18.34 -2.23 -0.14
CA ASP A 91 -17.03 -1.75 0.32
C ASP A 91 -15.88 -2.13 -0.63
N GLY A 92 -16.06 -3.16 -1.47
CA GLY A 92 -15.04 -3.67 -2.39
C GLY A 92 -13.75 -4.15 -1.69
N LYS A 93 -13.77 -4.30 -0.36
CA LYS A 93 -12.60 -4.71 0.41
C LYS A 93 -12.35 -6.20 0.25
N MET A 94 -11.10 -6.60 0.23
CA MET A 94 -10.66 -7.99 0.20
C MET A 94 -9.57 -8.19 1.24
N GLN A 95 -9.70 -9.23 2.06
CA GLN A 95 -8.68 -9.66 3.00
C GLN A 95 -7.79 -10.70 2.34
N LEU A 96 -6.48 -10.61 2.58
CA LEU A 96 -5.47 -11.52 2.09
C LEU A 96 -4.69 -12.05 3.29
N SER A 97 -4.56 -13.37 3.42
CA SER A 97 -3.59 -13.93 4.38
C SER A 97 -2.26 -14.21 3.71
N THR A 98 -1.17 -13.73 4.30
CA THR A 98 0.20 -14.04 3.89
C THR A 98 0.97 -14.64 5.05
N PRO A 99 1.74 -15.73 4.86
CA PRO A 99 2.62 -16.23 5.91
C PRO A 99 3.64 -15.19 6.32
N ILE A 100 3.76 -14.96 7.62
CA ILE A 100 4.75 -14.06 8.20
C ILE A 100 5.75 -14.88 9.02
N ASP A 101 7.02 -14.47 9.00
CA ASP A 101 8.02 -15.10 9.86
C ASP A 101 7.83 -14.60 11.31
N PRO A 102 7.55 -15.49 12.29
CA PRO A 102 7.31 -15.11 13.67
C PRO A 102 8.51 -14.40 14.32
N ILE A 103 9.73 -14.55 13.78
CA ILE A 103 10.90 -13.81 14.26
C ILE A 103 10.67 -12.29 14.16
N PHE A 104 9.99 -11.79 13.12
CA PHE A 104 9.68 -10.35 13.02
C PHE A 104 8.75 -9.89 14.13
N LEU A 105 7.80 -10.74 14.57
CA LEU A 105 6.88 -10.42 15.66
C LEU A 105 7.57 -10.41 17.03
N VAL A 106 8.57 -11.28 17.22
CA VAL A 106 9.32 -11.39 18.49
C VAL A 106 10.46 -10.36 18.60
N LEU A 107 10.99 -9.90 17.47
CA LEU A 107 12.14 -8.99 17.42
C LEU A 107 11.97 -7.69 18.22
N PRO A 108 10.82 -6.99 18.20
CA PRO A 108 10.59 -5.80 19.05
C PRO A 108 10.70 -6.12 20.54
N TYR A 109 10.16 -7.26 20.99
CA TYR A 109 10.24 -7.69 22.38
C TYR A 109 11.66 -8.02 22.80
N LEU A 110 12.39 -8.79 21.97
CA LEU A 110 13.80 -9.11 22.21
C LEU A 110 14.64 -7.86 22.38
N ARG A 111 14.44 -6.87 21.53
CA ARG A 111 15.22 -5.64 21.59
C ARG A 111 14.86 -4.79 22.81
N LYS A 112 13.58 -4.76 23.20
CA LYS A 112 13.11 -4.01 24.37
C LYS A 112 13.63 -4.60 25.69
N TYR A 113 13.60 -5.92 25.84
CA TYR A 113 13.84 -6.56 27.14
C TYR A 113 15.16 -7.36 27.23
N CYS A 114 15.69 -7.87 26.12
CA CYS A 114 16.85 -8.80 26.12
C CYS A 114 18.18 -8.16 25.71
N THR A 115 18.30 -6.83 25.77
CA THR A 115 19.55 -6.12 25.41
C THR A 115 20.64 -6.33 26.47
N THR A 116 20.30 -6.18 27.75
CA THR A 116 21.24 -6.29 28.88
C THR A 116 21.27 -7.70 29.49
N HIS A 117 20.09 -8.31 29.66
CA HIS A 117 19.93 -9.62 30.30
C HIS A 117 19.34 -10.64 29.32
N ALA A 118 19.63 -11.92 29.55
CA ALA A 118 18.95 -13.01 28.83
C ALA A 118 17.63 -13.31 29.56
N LEU A 119 16.54 -13.43 28.80
CA LEU A 119 15.22 -13.78 29.33
C LEU A 119 14.66 -15.02 28.64
N PRO A 120 13.92 -15.88 29.35
CA PRO A 120 13.22 -17.00 28.75
C PRO A 120 12.11 -16.48 27.83
N LEU A 121 11.86 -17.22 26.74
CA LEU A 121 10.89 -16.84 25.72
C LEU A 121 9.46 -16.68 26.29
N ASP A 122 9.08 -17.53 27.24
CA ASP A 122 7.79 -17.50 27.93
C ASP A 122 7.56 -16.18 28.68
N GLN A 123 8.62 -15.61 29.28
CA GLN A 123 8.52 -14.33 29.97
C GLN A 123 8.56 -13.15 28.99
N LEU A 124 9.26 -13.32 27.87
CA LEU A 124 9.41 -12.29 26.86
C LEU A 124 8.10 -11.97 26.13
N LEU A 125 7.28 -13.00 25.87
CA LEU A 125 6.04 -12.92 25.09
C LEU A 125 4.80 -12.60 25.93
N ARG A 126 4.98 -12.24 27.21
CA ARG A 126 3.89 -11.74 28.05
C ARG A 126 3.62 -10.27 27.76
N ASP A 127 2.54 -10.02 27.02
CA ASP A 127 2.03 -8.67 26.77
C ASP A 127 0.64 -8.53 27.40
N GLU A 128 0.49 -7.61 28.35
CA GLU A 128 -0.79 -7.35 29.03
C GLU A 128 -1.85 -6.76 28.08
N GLU A 129 -1.44 -6.04 27.04
CA GLU A 129 -2.34 -5.45 26.05
C GLU A 129 -2.74 -6.48 24.98
N PHE A 130 -1.86 -7.45 24.69
CA PHE A 130 -2.04 -8.47 23.66
C PHE A 130 -1.71 -9.89 24.21
N PRO A 131 -2.60 -10.50 25.01
CA PRO A 131 -2.35 -11.78 25.66
C PRO A 131 -2.14 -12.95 24.67
N GLU A 132 -2.70 -12.85 23.46
CA GLU A 132 -2.58 -13.87 22.42
C GLU A 132 -1.14 -14.01 21.87
N THR A 133 -0.22 -13.12 22.27
CA THR A 133 1.22 -13.19 21.94
C THR A 133 1.86 -14.49 22.45
N GLU A 134 1.34 -15.07 23.55
CA GLU A 134 1.80 -16.36 24.07
C GLU A 134 1.65 -17.51 23.06
N ARG A 135 0.72 -17.41 22.10
CA ARG A 135 0.55 -18.42 21.04
C ARG A 135 1.77 -18.54 20.14
N LEU A 136 2.54 -17.47 19.99
CA LEU A 136 3.77 -17.48 19.20
C LEU A 136 4.78 -18.49 19.75
N LEU A 137 4.76 -18.80 21.05
CA LEU A 137 5.66 -19.77 21.67
C LEU A 137 5.59 -21.15 21.01
N LYS A 138 4.41 -21.53 20.49
CA LYS A 138 4.18 -22.82 19.81
C LYS A 138 4.54 -22.80 18.32
N SER A 139 4.93 -21.66 17.78
CA SER A 139 5.23 -21.54 16.35
C SER A 139 6.59 -22.14 15.99
N SER A 140 6.64 -23.00 14.97
CA SER A 140 7.89 -23.65 14.52
C SER A 140 8.96 -22.66 14.06
N GLY A 141 8.56 -21.47 13.59
CA GLY A 141 9.52 -20.46 13.14
C GLY A 141 10.44 -19.94 14.26
N LEU A 142 10.03 -20.05 15.54
CA LEU A 142 10.87 -19.64 16.67
C LEU A 142 12.02 -20.61 16.95
N SER A 143 12.04 -21.82 16.39
CA SER A 143 13.22 -22.69 16.46
C SER A 143 14.46 -22.05 15.84
N TYR A 144 14.28 -21.10 14.91
CA TYR A 144 15.36 -20.36 14.26
C TYR A 144 15.76 -19.07 14.99
N LEU A 145 15.26 -18.83 16.22
CA LEU A 145 15.57 -17.63 16.99
C LEU A 145 17.06 -17.47 17.30
N GLY A 146 17.81 -18.58 17.34
CA GLY A 146 19.28 -18.58 17.48
C GLY A 146 20.02 -17.86 16.35
N MET A 147 19.35 -17.56 15.23
CA MET A 147 19.91 -16.77 14.13
C MET A 147 20.00 -15.27 14.45
N ILE A 148 19.19 -14.76 15.38
CA ILE A 148 19.14 -13.34 15.75
C ILE A 148 19.53 -13.08 17.21
N ALA A 149 19.44 -14.10 18.08
CA ALA A 149 19.73 -14.00 19.49
C ALA A 149 20.71 -15.08 19.96
N ASP A 150 21.50 -14.78 20.98
CA ASP A 150 22.38 -15.75 21.63
C ASP A 150 21.58 -16.53 22.69
N ARG A 151 21.52 -17.85 22.53
CA ARG A 151 20.90 -18.73 23.54
C ARG A 151 21.83 -18.85 24.73
N LYS A 152 21.28 -18.67 25.93
CA LYS A 152 21.94 -18.89 27.22
C LYS A 152 21.08 -19.81 28.09
N GLY A 153 21.72 -20.71 28.83
CA GLY A 153 21.05 -21.67 29.71
C GLY A 153 20.81 -23.05 29.10
N ASP A 154 20.20 -23.92 29.88
CA ASP A 154 19.83 -25.30 29.50
C ASP A 154 18.76 -25.34 28.40
N GLU A 155 18.67 -26.48 27.71
CA GLU A 155 17.69 -26.73 26.63
C GLU A 155 16.24 -26.49 27.03
N GLU A 156 15.94 -26.58 28.33
CA GLU A 156 14.60 -26.39 28.87
C GLU A 156 14.30 -24.92 29.19
N LEU A 157 15.30 -24.13 29.59
CA LEU A 157 15.10 -22.73 29.99
C LEU A 157 15.09 -21.76 28.78
N ASN A 158 15.75 -22.13 27.67
CA ASN A 158 15.80 -21.38 26.40
C ASN A 158 15.83 -19.85 26.58
N ALA A 159 16.77 -19.33 27.37
CA ALA A 159 16.90 -17.89 27.55
C ALA A 159 17.63 -17.27 26.36
N TYR A 160 17.13 -16.15 25.84
CA TYR A 160 17.69 -15.48 24.67
C TYR A 160 18.21 -14.09 25.05
N LYS A 161 19.41 -13.77 24.58
CA LYS A 161 19.99 -12.44 24.61
C LYS A 161 20.03 -11.86 23.19
N TYR A 162 19.53 -10.64 23.00
CA TYR A 162 19.54 -9.97 21.70
C TYR A 162 20.99 -9.75 21.22
N ASN A 163 21.27 -10.12 19.97
CA ASN A 163 22.55 -9.90 19.32
C ASN A 163 22.35 -9.14 18.01
N GLU A 164 22.84 -7.90 17.98
CA GLU A 164 22.64 -6.99 16.86
C GLU A 164 23.37 -7.44 15.59
N GLU A 165 24.60 -7.95 15.71
CA GLU A 165 25.39 -8.38 14.55
C GLU A 165 24.75 -9.59 13.85
N LYS A 166 24.30 -10.56 14.65
CA LYS A 166 23.55 -11.72 14.14
C LYS A 166 22.25 -11.30 13.45
N THR A 167 21.52 -10.39 14.08
CA THR A 167 20.28 -9.83 13.52
C THR A 167 20.53 -9.14 12.19
N LEU A 168 21.56 -8.30 12.07
CA LEU A 168 21.92 -7.62 10.82
C LEU A 168 22.32 -8.61 9.71
N ASN A 169 23.10 -9.64 10.04
CA ASN A 169 23.46 -10.68 9.08
C ASN A 169 22.23 -11.49 8.60
N TRP A 170 21.32 -11.82 9.52
CA TRP A 170 20.05 -12.47 9.17
C TRP A 170 19.18 -11.58 8.28
N LEU A 171 19.06 -10.30 8.61
CA LEU A 171 18.32 -9.32 7.81
C LEU A 171 18.91 -9.14 6.42
N LYS A 172 20.23 -9.05 6.30
CA LYS A 172 20.91 -8.99 5.00
C LYS A 172 20.51 -10.16 4.10
N LYS A 173 20.59 -11.39 4.62
CA LYS A 173 20.19 -12.60 3.87
C LYS A 173 18.72 -12.58 3.46
N LYS A 174 17.84 -12.01 4.30
CA LYS A 174 16.42 -11.85 3.96
C LYS A 174 16.20 -10.83 2.86
N THR A 175 16.86 -9.68 2.93
CA THR A 175 16.77 -8.63 1.91
C THR A 175 17.30 -9.14 0.57
N GLU A 176 18.42 -9.88 0.56
CA GLU A 176 18.97 -10.54 -0.63
C GLU A 176 17.97 -11.55 -1.23
N ARG A 177 17.36 -12.40 -0.39
CA ARG A 177 16.33 -13.35 -0.83
C ARG A 177 15.11 -12.65 -1.44
N VAL A 178 14.64 -11.56 -0.85
CA VAL A 178 13.53 -10.77 -1.41
C VAL A 178 13.94 -10.17 -2.75
N ALA A 179 15.15 -9.62 -2.88
CA ALA A 179 15.68 -9.10 -4.14
C ALA A 179 15.75 -10.20 -5.24
N GLU A 180 16.15 -11.42 -4.89
CA GLU A 180 16.14 -12.57 -5.81
C GLU A 180 14.72 -12.93 -6.28
N ILE A 181 13.75 -12.99 -5.36
CA ILE A 181 12.35 -13.30 -5.69
C ILE A 181 11.75 -12.22 -6.59
N LEU A 182 12.07 -10.94 -6.33
CA LEU A 182 11.61 -9.82 -7.16
C LEU A 182 12.12 -9.94 -8.60
N LYS A 183 13.37 -10.37 -8.79
CA LYS A 183 13.95 -10.66 -10.12
C LYS A 183 13.26 -11.85 -10.78
N GLN A 184 13.06 -12.95 -10.05
CA GLN A 184 12.40 -14.15 -10.58
C GLN A 184 10.95 -13.87 -11.02
N LYS A 185 10.22 -13.07 -10.23
CA LYS A 185 8.84 -12.66 -10.55
C LYS A 185 8.77 -11.53 -11.58
N ASN A 186 9.90 -11.04 -12.09
CA ASN A 186 10.01 -9.92 -13.03
C ASN A 186 9.22 -8.68 -12.59
N ILE A 187 9.29 -8.35 -11.29
CA ILE A 187 8.63 -7.15 -10.74
C ILE A 187 9.49 -5.94 -11.09
N HIS A 188 8.90 -4.97 -11.77
CA HIS A 188 9.61 -3.79 -12.23
C HIS A 188 9.69 -2.74 -11.11
N ILE A 189 10.91 -2.34 -10.75
CA ILE A 189 11.20 -1.52 -9.55
C ILE A 189 11.52 -0.05 -9.88
N ASN A 190 11.48 0.34 -11.15
CA ASN A 190 11.79 1.71 -11.54
C ASN A 190 10.72 2.70 -11.01
N THR A 191 11.02 3.33 -9.87
CA THR A 191 10.19 4.35 -9.19
C THR A 191 9.92 5.59 -10.06
N SER A 192 10.71 5.81 -11.12
CA SER A 192 10.67 7.05 -11.92
C SER A 192 10.02 6.91 -13.30
N VAL A 193 9.60 5.72 -13.74
CA VAL A 193 9.01 5.54 -15.07
C VAL A 193 7.73 4.72 -14.97
N ALA A 194 6.60 5.32 -15.33
CA ALA A 194 5.37 4.60 -15.57
C ALA A 194 5.58 3.66 -16.76
N ILE A 195 5.64 2.35 -16.50
CA ILE A 195 5.76 1.32 -17.52
C ILE A 195 4.35 0.78 -17.76
N SER A 196 3.85 0.96 -18.98
CA SER A 196 2.66 0.24 -19.44
C SER A 196 3.04 -1.21 -19.73
N ALA A 197 2.08 -2.13 -19.66
CA ALA A 197 2.29 -3.55 -19.97
C ALA A 197 2.90 -3.82 -21.37
N ASN A 198 2.96 -2.80 -22.25
CA ASN A 198 3.47 -2.89 -23.61
C ASN A 198 4.90 -2.34 -23.79
N TYR A 199 5.58 -1.87 -22.75
CA TYR A 199 6.92 -1.27 -22.87
C TYR A 199 8.01 -2.23 -22.40
N VAL A 200 8.88 -2.65 -23.34
CA VAL A 200 10.04 -3.51 -23.08
C VAL A 200 11.31 -2.64 -23.04
N LYS A 201 12.00 -2.63 -21.89
CA LYS A 201 13.29 -1.94 -21.73
C LYS A 201 14.43 -2.89 -22.09
N SER A 202 15.50 -2.36 -22.66
CA SER A 202 16.74 -3.11 -22.89
C SER A 202 17.50 -3.34 -21.58
N ASN A 203 17.87 -4.59 -21.32
CA ASN A 203 18.56 -5.06 -20.09
C ASN A 203 19.85 -4.27 -19.82
N LYS A 204 19.88 -3.53 -18.69
CA LYS A 204 21.09 -3.00 -18.07
C LYS A 204 21.21 -3.61 -16.67
N ASN A 205 21.65 -4.87 -16.63
CA ASN A 205 21.53 -5.76 -15.48
C ASN A 205 22.22 -5.30 -14.17
N ASP A 206 23.25 -4.45 -14.21
CA ASP A 206 23.98 -4.10 -12.97
C ASP A 206 23.34 -2.95 -12.17
N ALA A 207 22.79 -1.93 -12.85
CA ALA A 207 22.05 -0.86 -12.17
C ALA A 207 20.71 -1.36 -11.58
N ASP A 208 20.21 -2.46 -12.14
CA ASP A 208 18.99 -3.09 -11.68
C ASP A 208 19.21 -3.78 -10.32
N ASN A 209 20.38 -4.40 -10.07
CA ASN A 209 20.64 -5.16 -8.84
C ASN A 209 20.59 -4.33 -7.55
N GLU A 210 21.24 -3.16 -7.53
CA GLU A 210 21.19 -2.25 -6.38
C GLU A 210 19.77 -1.69 -6.18
N SER A 211 19.06 -1.43 -7.27
CA SER A 211 17.66 -0.98 -7.26
C SER A 211 16.73 -2.05 -6.68
N TYR A 212 16.91 -3.32 -7.07
CA TYR A 212 16.21 -4.47 -6.48
C TYR A 212 16.48 -4.59 -4.98
N LEU A 213 17.74 -4.45 -4.57
CA LEU A 213 18.13 -4.52 -3.17
C LEU A 213 17.51 -3.37 -2.34
N ARG A 214 17.44 -2.17 -2.92
CA ARG A 214 16.82 -1.00 -2.32
C ARG A 214 15.32 -1.17 -2.09
N TYR A 215 14.61 -1.69 -3.09
CA TYR A 215 13.18 -1.97 -2.95
C TYR A 215 12.91 -3.12 -1.99
N ALA A 216 13.75 -4.16 -2.00
CA ALA A 216 13.71 -5.23 -1.02
C ALA A 216 13.92 -4.70 0.41
N HIS A 217 14.86 -3.76 0.61
CA HIS A 217 15.03 -3.08 1.90
C HIS A 217 13.75 -2.34 2.31
N GLY A 218 13.10 -1.64 1.38
CA GLY A 218 11.80 -0.99 1.62
C GLY A 218 10.74 -1.97 2.13
N ILE A 219 10.55 -3.11 1.46
CA ILE A 219 9.59 -4.15 1.89
C ILE A 219 9.94 -4.66 3.28
N VAL A 220 11.21 -4.99 3.54
CA VAL A 220 11.64 -5.51 4.84
C VAL A 220 11.52 -4.45 5.94
N SER A 221 11.70 -3.17 5.61
CA SER A 221 11.57 -2.05 6.55
C SER A 221 10.14 -1.87 7.08
N GLU A 222 9.12 -2.30 6.35
CA GLU A 222 7.74 -2.27 6.84
C GLU A 222 7.52 -3.19 8.05
N TYR A 223 8.37 -4.21 8.24
CA TYR A 223 8.32 -5.18 9.34
C TYR A 223 9.37 -4.93 10.43
N LEU A 224 10.16 -3.87 10.31
CA LEU A 224 11.24 -3.54 11.24
C LEU A 224 11.00 -2.19 11.90
N MET A 225 11.49 -2.05 13.12
CA MET A 225 11.54 -0.74 13.78
C MET A 225 12.52 0.20 13.05
N ASP A 226 12.20 1.49 13.01
CA ASP A 226 12.95 2.52 12.26
C ASP A 226 14.47 2.54 12.52
N ASP A 227 14.91 2.39 13.78
CA ASP A 227 16.35 2.38 14.07
C ASP A 227 17.07 1.16 13.46
N LEU A 228 16.40 -0.01 13.41
CA LEU A 228 17.00 -1.21 12.83
C LEU A 228 17.01 -1.14 11.30
N SER A 229 15.99 -0.52 10.69
CA SER A 229 15.95 -0.30 9.24
C SER A 229 17.08 0.63 8.78
N GLN A 230 17.41 1.67 9.55
CA GLN A 230 18.56 2.55 9.27
C GLN A 230 19.91 1.85 9.44
N LYS A 231 20.07 1.01 10.46
CA LYS A 231 21.29 0.23 10.64
C LYS A 231 21.48 -0.79 9.52
N LEU A 232 20.40 -1.42 9.07
CA LEU A 232 20.43 -2.31 7.91
C LEU A 232 20.82 -1.55 6.63
N LEU A 233 20.33 -0.32 6.44
CA LEU A 233 20.69 0.52 5.30
C LEU A 233 22.19 0.83 5.28
N LYS A 234 22.75 1.22 6.43
CA LYS A 234 24.20 1.44 6.59
C LYS A 234 24.99 0.16 6.34
N PHE A 235 24.50 -0.99 6.82
CA PHE A 235 25.15 -2.28 6.64
C PHE A 235 25.13 -2.78 5.19
N LEU A 236 24.11 -2.41 4.42
CA LEU A 236 23.96 -2.75 3.00
C LEU A 236 24.71 -1.76 2.07
N ASN A 237 25.33 -0.70 2.60
CA ASN A 237 25.97 0.38 1.83
C ASN A 237 25.05 1.02 0.77
N LEU A 238 23.74 1.07 1.05
CA LEU A 238 22.79 1.71 0.15
C LEU A 238 22.78 3.23 0.40
N PRO A 239 22.63 4.08 -0.63
CA PRO A 239 22.50 5.52 -0.44
C PRO A 239 21.29 5.83 0.45
N GLU A 240 21.52 6.57 1.53
CA GLU A 240 20.46 7.07 2.42
C GLU A 240 19.65 8.12 1.64
N GLU A 241 18.43 7.77 1.21
CA GLU A 241 17.48 8.81 0.81
C GLU A 241 16.85 9.37 2.07
N SER A 242 17.35 10.53 2.44
CA SER A 242 16.79 11.42 3.45
C SER A 242 15.32 11.67 3.19
N SER A 243 14.45 10.96 3.91
CA SER A 243 13.04 11.29 4.16
C SER A 243 12.09 11.40 2.94
N PRO A 244 10.82 11.01 3.07
CA PRO A 244 9.78 11.47 2.15
C PRO A 244 9.38 12.93 2.47
N GLN A 245 10.32 13.85 2.67
CA GLN A 245 10.03 15.28 2.66
C GLN A 245 10.18 15.82 1.23
N ASN A 246 9.22 15.48 0.37
CA ASN A 246 8.71 16.28 -0.77
C ASN A 246 7.95 15.42 -1.80
N LEU A 247 7.16 14.45 -1.36
CA LEU A 247 5.90 14.16 -2.04
C LEU A 247 4.78 14.89 -1.29
N LYS A 248 4.90 16.22 -1.22
CA LYS A 248 3.72 17.08 -1.20
C LYS A 248 2.98 16.78 -2.51
N ARG A 249 2.07 15.81 -2.43
CA ARG A 249 0.89 15.73 -3.26
C ARG A 249 0.24 17.12 -3.18
N LYS A 250 0.59 18.00 -4.12
CA LYS A 250 -0.09 19.27 -4.30
C LYS A 250 -1.39 18.96 -5.04
N SER A 251 -2.33 18.36 -4.31
CA SER A 251 -3.73 18.57 -4.55
C SER A 251 -4.07 19.98 -4.08
N THR A 252 -3.77 20.98 -4.90
CA THR A 252 -4.48 22.26 -4.82
C THR A 252 -5.57 22.25 -5.87
N SER A 253 -6.77 21.90 -5.41
CA SER A 253 -7.99 22.53 -5.89
C SER A 253 -7.84 24.05 -5.81
N THR A 254 -8.32 24.73 -6.86
CA THR A 254 -8.59 26.19 -7.01
C THR A 254 -7.45 27.06 -7.61
N PRO A 255 -7.77 28.19 -8.28
CA PRO A 255 -7.67 28.43 -9.73
C PRO A 255 -6.41 29.25 -10.10
N PRO A 256 -6.08 29.47 -11.40
CA PRO A 256 -4.89 30.20 -11.79
C PRO A 256 -5.12 31.72 -11.66
N GLU A 257 -4.46 32.35 -10.69
CA GLU A 257 -4.36 33.81 -10.62
C GLU A 257 -3.20 34.35 -11.46
N ALA A 258 -3.53 35.47 -12.11
CA ALA A 258 -2.75 36.19 -13.09
C ALA A 258 -1.52 36.91 -12.50
N LYS A 259 -0.55 37.17 -13.38
CA LYS A 259 0.63 38.01 -13.15
C LYS A 259 0.24 39.39 -12.59
N LYS A 260 0.87 39.77 -11.46
CA LYS A 260 0.84 41.13 -10.91
C LYS A 260 1.62 42.11 -11.81
N SER A 261 0.98 43.21 -12.18
CA SER A 261 1.63 44.49 -12.47
C SER A 261 1.33 45.45 -11.31
N LYS A 262 2.36 46.14 -10.82
CA LYS A 262 2.30 47.18 -9.77
C LYS A 262 1.40 48.34 -10.18
N ILE A 263 0.68 48.93 -9.22
CA ILE A 263 0.61 50.37 -8.86
C ILE A 263 -0.40 50.55 -7.71
N ASP A 264 -0.17 51.63 -6.96
CA ASP A 264 -0.46 51.98 -5.56
C ASP A 264 -1.89 52.02 -4.99
N ASP A 265 -1.83 52.04 -3.65
CA ASP A 265 -2.74 52.39 -2.55
C ASP A 265 -3.77 53.52 -2.78
N GLU A 266 -5.04 53.30 -2.39
CA GLU A 266 -5.67 53.88 -1.17
C GLU A 266 -7.23 53.76 -1.18
N ASN A 267 -7.77 53.49 0.03
CA ASN A 267 -9.06 53.90 0.60
C ASN A 267 -10.43 53.22 0.28
N LYS A 268 -10.95 52.58 1.35
CA LYS A 268 -12.28 52.67 2.01
C LYS A 268 -13.61 52.59 1.20
N GLY A 269 -14.47 51.67 1.64
CA GLY A 269 -15.88 51.98 1.95
C GLY A 269 -16.99 51.14 1.30
N THR A 270 -17.58 50.25 2.11
CA THR A 270 -19.03 49.97 2.29
C THR A 270 -20.01 49.65 1.15
N SER A 271 -20.79 48.58 1.42
CA SER A 271 -22.24 48.36 1.21
C SER A 271 -22.84 48.08 -0.18
N SER A 272 -23.45 46.90 -0.24
CA SER A 272 -24.80 46.57 -0.77
C SER A 272 -25.11 46.65 -2.27
N ASN A 273 -25.80 45.58 -2.69
CA ASN A 273 -26.98 45.54 -3.56
C ASN A 273 -26.84 45.39 -5.08
N VAL A 274 -27.62 44.41 -5.55
CA VAL A 274 -28.46 44.38 -6.74
C VAL A 274 -27.82 43.96 -8.07
N LEU A 275 -28.38 42.87 -8.58
CA LEU A 275 -28.30 42.37 -9.95
C LEU A 275 -28.93 43.40 -10.89
N ASP A 276 -28.14 43.94 -11.83
CA ASP A 276 -28.67 44.69 -12.97
C ASP A 276 -28.14 44.09 -14.28
N LEU A 277 -29.10 43.73 -15.14
CA LEU A 277 -28.95 43.11 -16.45
C LEU A 277 -29.32 44.18 -17.48
N SER A 278 -28.37 44.99 -17.96
CA SER A 278 -28.61 45.83 -19.13
C SER A 278 -27.34 46.31 -19.88
N LYS A 279 -27.08 45.64 -21.04
CA LYS A 279 -26.35 46.09 -22.28
C LYS A 279 -24.81 46.19 -22.27
N PRO A 280 -24.14 46.21 -23.46
CA PRO A 280 -24.43 45.59 -24.77
C PRO A 280 -23.23 44.75 -25.33
N GLU A 281 -23.46 44.01 -26.42
CA GLU A 281 -22.47 43.18 -27.13
C GLU A 281 -21.17 43.91 -27.52
N ILE A 282 -20.02 43.34 -27.16
CA ILE A 282 -18.69 43.81 -27.59
C ILE A 282 -18.15 42.86 -28.68
N LYS A 283 -17.98 43.42 -29.89
CA LYS A 283 -17.34 42.77 -31.04
C LYS A 283 -15.87 42.41 -30.72
N PRO A 284 -15.37 41.21 -31.07
CA PRO A 284 -13.97 40.84 -30.80
C PRO A 284 -12.99 41.52 -31.77
N LYS A 285 -11.95 42.16 -31.23
CA LYS A 285 -10.76 42.63 -31.98
C LYS A 285 -9.85 41.44 -32.35
N PRO A 286 -9.14 41.48 -33.49
CA PRO A 286 -8.39 40.33 -34.01
C PRO A 286 -7.12 40.06 -33.20
N LEU A 287 -6.95 38.80 -32.78
CA LEU A 287 -5.71 38.29 -32.20
C LEU A 287 -4.64 38.17 -33.29
N THR A 288 -3.49 38.78 -33.06
CA THR A 288 -2.30 38.62 -33.89
C THR A 288 -1.84 37.16 -33.83
N MET A 289 -1.95 36.44 -34.95
CA MET A 289 -1.57 35.03 -35.03
C MET A 289 -0.06 34.86 -34.86
N SER A 290 0.35 33.93 -34.00
CA SER A 290 1.75 33.51 -33.88
C SER A 290 2.21 32.85 -35.17
N ALA A 291 3.51 32.91 -35.47
CA ALA A 291 4.11 32.32 -36.68
C ALA A 291 3.75 30.83 -36.86
N LYS A 292 3.56 30.12 -35.74
CA LYS A 292 3.14 28.72 -35.71
C LYS A 292 1.69 28.52 -36.18
N ASP A 293 0.79 29.44 -35.86
CA ASP A 293 -0.61 29.38 -36.28
C ASP A 293 -0.76 29.73 -37.77
N LYS A 294 0.08 30.63 -38.29
CA LYS A 294 0.14 30.96 -39.72
C LYS A 294 0.65 29.79 -40.56
N ALA A 295 1.62 29.02 -40.04
CA ALA A 295 2.10 27.79 -40.67
C ALA A 295 1.01 26.69 -40.69
N ARG A 296 0.26 26.52 -39.60
CA ARG A 296 -0.85 25.57 -39.51
C ARG A 296 -2.01 25.92 -40.45
N ALA A 297 -2.34 27.22 -40.57
CA ALA A 297 -3.36 27.69 -41.51
C ALA A 297 -2.95 27.48 -42.97
N LYS A 298 -1.67 27.70 -43.32
CA LYS A 298 -1.15 27.38 -44.66
C LYS A 298 -1.21 25.89 -44.98
N ALA A 299 -0.90 25.03 -44.03
CA ALA A 299 -1.00 23.57 -44.21
C ALA A 299 -2.46 23.10 -44.42
N ALA A 300 -3.43 23.78 -43.82
CA ALA A 300 -4.86 23.46 -43.97
C ALA A 300 -5.48 24.01 -45.27
N SER A 301 -4.83 24.94 -45.97
CA SER A 301 -5.36 25.56 -47.20
C SER A 301 -5.44 24.60 -48.40
N GLY A 302 -4.81 23.42 -48.33
CA GLY A 302 -4.84 22.38 -49.36
C GLY A 302 -5.75 21.19 -49.05
N SER A 303 -6.29 21.09 -47.84
CA SER A 303 -7.18 19.99 -47.45
C SER A 303 -8.64 20.36 -47.72
N LYS A 304 -9.33 19.58 -48.56
CA LYS A 304 -10.78 19.71 -48.75
C LYS A 304 -11.48 19.47 -47.40
N SER A 305 -12.45 20.32 -47.06
CA SER A 305 -13.24 20.16 -45.84
C SER A 305 -13.94 18.80 -45.85
N ILE A 306 -13.94 18.11 -44.70
CA ILE A 306 -14.54 16.77 -44.51
C ILE A 306 -15.99 16.70 -45.04
N SER A 307 -16.71 17.83 -45.04
CA SER A 307 -18.06 17.96 -45.56
C SER A 307 -18.18 17.72 -47.07
N SER A 308 -17.08 17.78 -47.84
CA SER A 308 -17.10 17.43 -49.27
C SER A 308 -17.15 15.93 -49.52
N PHE A 309 -16.84 15.09 -48.52
CA PHE A 309 -16.92 13.63 -48.64
C PHE A 309 -18.33 13.07 -48.44
N PHE A 310 -19.25 13.87 -47.90
CA PHE A 310 -20.62 13.45 -47.60
C PHE A 310 -21.67 14.05 -48.56
N LYS A 311 -21.26 14.80 -49.58
CA LYS A 311 -22.17 15.23 -50.64
C LYS A 311 -22.35 14.06 -51.61
N LYS A 312 -23.53 13.45 -51.54
CA LYS A 312 -24.02 12.40 -52.44
C LYS A 312 -24.04 12.94 -53.87
N SER A 313 -23.45 12.19 -54.81
CA SER A 313 -23.52 12.52 -56.24
C SER A 313 -24.92 12.35 -56.81
#